data_AF-A0A7W7W4Z7-F1
#
_entry.id   AF-A0A7W7W4Z7-F1
#
_cell.length_a   1.000
_cell.length_b   1.000
_cell.length_c   1.000
_cell.angle_alpha   90.00
_cell.angle_beta   90.00
_cell.angle_gamma   90.00
#
_symmetry.space_group_name_H-M   'P 1'
#
loop_
_entity.id
_entity.type
_entity.pdbx_description
1 polymer ?
#
loop_
_entity_poly.entity_id
_entity_poly.type
_entity_poly.pdbx_seq_one_letter_code
_entity_poly.pdbx_strand_id
1 'polypeptide(L)' 'MSAPDDERQVELYEDDLEILPDTPFDERDAGWGGSLVSGDDTARLLEERPPHWD' A
#
# COMPACT_ATOMS: atom_id res chain seq x y z
N MET A 1 23.42 -10.17 17.23
CA MET A 1 22.68 -8.92 16.98
C MET A 1 22.26 -8.95 15.53
N SER A 2 20.96 -8.87 15.24
CA SER A 2 20.48 -8.77 13.86
C SER A 2 20.78 -7.36 13.35
N ALA A 3 21.32 -7.23 12.14
CA ALA A 3 21.51 -5.93 11.52
C ALA A 3 20.16 -5.21 11.35
N PRO A 4 20.13 -3.85 11.41
CA PRO A 4 18.95 -3.06 11.09
C PRO A 4 18.45 -3.39 9.67
N ASP A 5 17.14 -3.34 9.50
CA ASP A 5 16.44 -3.80 8.29
C ASP A 5 16.94 -3.11 7.01
N ASP A 6 17.29 -1.82 7.14
CA ASP A 6 17.80 -0.94 6.09
C ASP A 6 19.19 -1.33 5.56
N GLU A 7 19.97 -2.12 6.32
CA GLU A 7 21.28 -2.60 5.92
C GLU A 7 21.23 -3.98 5.23
N ARG A 8 20.04 -4.57 5.08
CA ARG A 8 19.87 -5.84 4.37
C ARG A 8 19.97 -5.60 2.87
N GLN A 9 20.85 -6.34 2.21
CA GLN A 9 20.93 -6.35 0.75
C GLN A 9 19.68 -7.01 0.17
N VAL A 10 18.93 -6.26 -0.65
CA VAL A 10 17.80 -6.78 -1.44
C VAL A 10 18.33 -7.10 -2.83
N GLU A 11 18.45 -8.38 -3.12
CA GLU A 11 18.79 -8.86 -4.45
C GLU A 11 17.58 -8.63 -5.38
N LEU A 12 17.65 -7.59 -6.20
CA LEU A 12 16.71 -7.36 -7.30
C LEU A 12 17.08 -8.31 -8.43
N TYR A 13 16.58 -9.55 -8.36
CA TYR A 13 16.72 -10.52 -9.44
C TYR A 13 15.89 -10.02 -10.64
N GLU A 14 16.55 -9.67 -11.75
CA GLU A 14 15.91 -9.12 -12.97
C GLU A 14 15.17 -10.18 -13.81
N ASP A 15 15.16 -11.44 -13.40
CA ASP A 15 14.65 -12.55 -14.21
C ASP A 15 13.12 -12.68 -14.25
N ASP A 16 12.39 -12.01 -13.35
CA ASP A 16 10.92 -12.01 -13.29
C ASP A 16 10.37 -10.57 -13.17
N LEU A 17 10.80 -9.67 -14.05
CA LEU A 17 10.21 -8.33 -14.13
C LEU A 17 8.72 -8.44 -14.52
N GLU A 18 7.84 -8.50 -13.53
CA GLU A 18 6.39 -8.44 -13.73
C GLU A 18 6.04 -7.06 -14.28
N ILE A 19 5.79 -7.00 -15.59
CA ILE A 19 5.22 -5.83 -16.23
C ILE A 19 3.83 -5.63 -15.62
N LEU A 20 3.68 -4.54 -14.87
CA LEU A 20 2.38 -4.18 -14.31
C LEU A 20 1.33 -4.09 -15.42
N PRO A 21 0.08 -4.48 -15.14
CA PRO A 21 -1.02 -4.30 -16.07
C PRO A 21 -1.18 -2.81 -16.42
N ASP A 22 -1.78 -2.54 -17.59
CA ASP A 22 -2.04 -1.17 -18.06
C ASP A 22 -2.80 -0.32 -17.02
N THR A 23 -3.62 -0.98 -16.20
CA THR A 23 -4.27 -0.39 -15.03
C THR A 23 -3.65 -0.94 -13.74
N PRO A 24 -2.72 -0.23 -13.09
CA PRO A 24 -2.09 -0.68 -11.84
C PRO A 24 -2.94 -0.40 -10.60
N PHE A 25 -4.17 0.11 -10.76
CA PHE A 25 -5.08 0.42 -9.65
C PHE A 25 -6.22 -0.60 -9.57
N ASP A 26 -6.73 -0.85 -8.35
CA ASP A 26 -7.90 -1.71 -8.17
C ASP A 26 -9.13 -0.99 -8.72
N GLU A 27 -9.65 -1.46 -9.86
CA GLU A 27 -10.87 -0.94 -10.47
C GLU A 27 -12.13 -1.32 -9.67
N ARG A 28 -11.99 -2.24 -8.70
CA ARG A 28 -13.09 -2.59 -7.81
C ARG A 28 -13.18 -1.54 -6.73
N ASP A 29 -14.37 -0.98 -6.61
CA ASP A 29 -14.74 0.02 -5.60
C ASP A 29 -14.88 -0.60 -4.18
N ALA A 30 -14.07 -1.62 -3.88
CA ALA A 30 -14.10 -2.43 -2.69
C ALA A 30 -12.68 -2.56 -2.13
N GLY A 31 -12.45 -2.03 -0.94
CA GLY A 31 -11.14 -2.06 -0.30
C GLY A 31 -10.97 -0.93 0.70
N TRP A 32 -9.71 -0.64 1.03
CA TRP A 32 -9.36 0.40 2.01
C TRP A 32 -9.58 1.84 1.49
N GLY A 33 -9.74 2.01 0.17
CA GLY A 33 -9.82 3.33 -0.50
C GLY A 33 -11.21 3.95 -0.57
N GLY A 34 -12.25 3.33 0.01
CA GLY A 34 -13.63 3.83 -0.11
C GLY A 34 -14.15 3.80 -1.55
N SER A 35 -15.37 4.29 -1.75
CA SER A 35 -15.93 4.43 -3.09
C SER A 35 -15.32 5.66 -3.77
N LEU A 36 -14.75 5.54 -4.97
CA LEU A 36 -14.24 6.68 -5.75
C LEU A 36 -15.31 7.74 -6.06
N VAL A 37 -16.59 7.38 -5.91
CA VAL A 37 -17.75 8.24 -6.17
C VAL A 37 -18.21 8.98 -4.90
N SER A 38 -17.86 8.45 -3.73
CA SER A 38 -18.13 9.09 -2.44
C SER A 38 -16.93 9.97 -2.08
N GLY A 39 -17.16 11.17 -1.59
CA GLY A 39 -16.11 12.15 -1.31
C GLY A 39 -15.11 11.74 -0.22
N ASP A 40 -14.30 12.70 0.21
CA ASP A 40 -13.18 12.54 1.14
C ASP A 40 -13.53 11.80 2.46
N ASP A 41 -13.17 10.51 2.53
CA ASP A 41 -13.31 9.65 3.71
C ASP A 41 -12.16 9.83 4.73
N THR A 42 -11.22 10.75 4.49
CA THR A 42 -10.04 10.97 5.33
C THR A 42 -10.43 11.22 6.79
N ALA A 43 -11.52 11.95 7.03
CA ALA A 43 -11.99 12.24 8.39
C ALA A 43 -12.32 10.95 9.18
N ARG A 44 -13.08 10.02 8.57
CA ARG A 44 -13.44 8.74 9.20
C ARG A 44 -12.21 7.86 9.41
N LEU A 45 -11.32 7.80 8.42
CA LEU A 45 -10.13 6.95 8.45
C LEU A 45 -9.11 7.40 9.51
N LEU A 46 -8.99 8.72 9.74
CA LEU A 46 -8.18 9.26 10.83
C LEU A 46 -8.77 8.94 12.21
N GLU A 47 -10.09 8.91 12.33
CA GLU A 47 -10.78 8.58 13.59
C GLU A 47 -10.66 7.09 13.93
N GLU A 48 -10.64 6.22 12.92
CA GLU A 48 -10.51 4.76 13.07
C GLU A 48 -9.04 4.26 13.10
N ARG A 49 -8.06 5.18 13.09
CA ARG A 49 -6.65 4.79 12.96
C ARG A 49 -6.23 3.85 14.12
N PRO A 50 -5.48 2.77 13.84
CA PRO A 50 -4.92 1.92 14.88
C PRO A 50 -3.97 2.67 15.84
N PRO A 51 -3.89 2.27 17.12
CA PRO A 51 -3.06 2.96 18.13
C PRO A 51 -1.56 3.01 17.84
N HIS A 52 -1.06 2.24 16.87
CA HIS A 52 0.36 2.15 16.51
C HIS A 52 0.74 3.00 15.30
N TRP A 53 -0.18 3.80 14.76
CA TRP A 53 0.05 4.75 13.65
C TRP A 53 0.37 6.18 14.13
N ASP A 54 0.93 6.33 15.34
CA ASP A 54 1.47 7.60 15.86
C ASP A 54 2.96 7.76 15.55
#